data_AF-A0A2E7MUP4-F1
#
_entry.id   AF-A0A2E7MUP4-F1
#
_cell.length_a   1.000
_cell.length_b   1.000
_cell.length_c   1.000
_cell.angle_alpha   90.00
_cell.angle_beta   90.00
_cell.angle_gamma   90.00
#
_symmetry.space_group_name_H-M   'P 1'
#
loop_
_entity.id
_entity.type
_entity.pdbx_description
1 polymer ?
#
loop_
_entity_poly.entity_id
_entity_poly.type
_entity_poly.pdbx_seq_one_letter_code
_entity_poly.pdbx_strand_id
1 'polypeptide(L)'
;MAAKKKPGVVKVSGGKEYKMVVARIEDFRTNEITKDWGINTEILFHSPDESCVIKATIYDESGRLRGSGIANDRFDHSKLHPKSFMELCETSAIGRALSSIGLAGGTEYASADEIYFALQKTVKTYSKSKSEPEPEAKPELKVVDTPEATEDEEAEKKAQKIAWGKLNSAAKTMSKDTFLKKWADYKKTAPAKYIDAIEKSSMPDWLEAFDAREK
;
A
#
# COMPACT_ATOMS: atom_id res chain seq x y z
N MET A 1 6.65 -3.44 -31.22
CA MET A 1 7.19 -2.43 -30.28
C MET A 1 6.27 -2.37 -29.07
N ALA A 2 6.77 -2.65 -27.86
CA ALA A 2 5.95 -2.58 -26.67
C ALA A 2 5.65 -1.11 -26.33
N ALA A 3 4.37 -0.75 -26.22
CA ALA A 3 3.96 0.59 -25.81
C ALA A 3 4.55 0.89 -24.43
N LYS A 4 5.31 1.99 -24.31
CA LYS A 4 5.87 2.46 -23.03
C LYS A 4 4.73 2.60 -22.02
N LYS A 5 4.77 1.84 -20.92
CA LYS A 5 3.83 2.01 -19.79
C LYS A 5 3.98 3.43 -19.26
N LYS A 6 2.89 4.22 -19.31
CA LYS A 6 2.85 5.54 -18.67
C LYS A 6 2.73 5.33 -17.15
N PRO A 7 3.59 5.95 -16.33
CA PRO A 7 3.49 5.81 -14.88
C PRO A 7 2.12 6.30 -14.39
N GLY A 8 1.55 5.59 -13.41
CA GLY A 8 0.27 5.97 -12.81
C GLY A 8 -0.99 5.67 -13.63
N VAL A 9 -0.94 4.80 -14.64
CA VAL A 9 -2.13 4.22 -15.29
C VAL A 9 -2.23 2.73 -14.96
N VAL A 10 -3.37 2.29 -14.43
CA VAL A 10 -3.68 0.90 -14.09
C VAL A 10 -4.77 0.37 -15.01
N LYS A 11 -4.67 -0.89 -15.43
CA LYS A 11 -5.74 -1.56 -16.19
C LYS A 11 -6.77 -2.10 -15.22
N VAL A 12 -8.04 -1.84 -15.49
CA VAL A 12 -9.17 -2.35 -14.71
C VAL A 12 -9.95 -3.41 -15.50
N SER A 13 -10.75 -4.20 -14.79
CA SER A 13 -11.54 -5.28 -15.38
C SER A 13 -12.36 -4.78 -16.58
N GLY A 14 -12.41 -5.58 -17.65
CA GLY A 14 -13.05 -5.19 -18.92
C GLY A 14 -12.16 -4.38 -19.87
N GLY A 15 -10.85 -4.33 -19.65
CA GLY A 15 -9.90 -3.72 -20.57
C GLY A 15 -9.86 -2.18 -20.53
N LYS A 16 -10.53 -1.56 -19.58
CA LYS A 16 -10.49 -0.11 -19.37
C LYS A 16 -9.19 0.28 -18.66
N GLU A 17 -8.73 1.50 -18.91
CA GLU A 17 -7.58 2.08 -18.22
C GLU A 17 -8.04 3.13 -17.21
N TYR A 18 -7.39 3.16 -16.05
CA TYR A 18 -7.65 4.12 -15.00
C TYR A 18 -6.36 4.86 -14.60
N LYS A 19 -6.41 6.18 -14.62
CA LYS A 19 -5.34 7.09 -14.26
C LYS A 19 -5.42 7.46 -12.78
N MET A 20 -4.38 7.09 -12.05
CA MET A 20 -4.22 7.32 -10.61
C MET A 20 -4.16 8.81 -10.28
N VAL A 21 -4.55 9.17 -9.06
CA VAL A 21 -4.56 10.57 -8.60
C VAL A 21 -3.20 11.24 -8.77
N VAL A 22 -2.10 10.53 -8.51
CA VAL A 22 -0.73 11.06 -8.71
C VAL A 22 -0.48 11.52 -10.16
N ALA A 23 -0.87 10.72 -11.15
CA ALA A 23 -0.68 11.07 -12.56
C ALA A 23 -1.66 12.16 -13.00
N ARG A 24 -2.81 12.29 -12.34
CA ARG A 24 -3.76 13.38 -12.57
C ARG A 24 -3.30 14.70 -11.95
N ILE A 25 -2.57 14.64 -10.83
CA ILE A 25 -1.90 15.81 -10.26
C ILE A 25 -0.78 16.28 -11.19
N GLU A 26 -0.02 15.35 -11.78
CA GLU A 26 0.99 15.71 -12.79
C GLU A 26 0.34 16.42 -13.99
N ASP A 27 -0.76 15.90 -14.52
CA ASP A 27 -1.53 16.60 -15.57
C ASP A 27 -1.99 17.97 -15.10
N PHE A 28 -2.56 18.07 -13.89
CA PHE A 28 -3.04 19.32 -13.33
C PHE A 28 -1.94 20.38 -13.25
N ARG A 29 -0.72 19.99 -12.89
CA ARG A 29 0.45 20.88 -12.76
C ARG A 29 1.11 21.23 -14.09
N THR A 30 0.96 20.39 -15.11
CA THR A 30 1.63 20.56 -16.41
C THR A 30 0.71 21.05 -17.52
N ASN A 31 -0.61 21.02 -17.33
CA ASN A 31 -1.59 21.50 -18.29
C ASN A 31 -1.60 23.04 -18.33
N GLU A 32 -1.52 23.61 -19.54
CA GLU A 32 -1.49 25.06 -19.76
C GLU A 32 -2.66 25.83 -19.12
N ILE A 33 -3.83 25.19 -18.97
CA ILE A 33 -5.01 25.82 -18.37
C ILE A 33 -4.92 25.82 -16.84
N THR A 34 -4.38 24.77 -16.24
CA THR A 34 -4.48 24.53 -14.79
C THR A 34 -3.16 24.64 -14.03
N LYS A 35 -2.03 24.86 -14.72
CA LYS A 35 -0.69 24.93 -14.12
C LYS A 35 -0.56 25.96 -13.00
N ASP A 36 -1.31 27.07 -13.10
CA ASP A 36 -1.30 28.17 -12.13
C ASP A 36 -2.47 28.08 -11.13
N TRP A 37 -3.26 27.00 -11.16
CA TRP A 37 -4.40 26.80 -10.28
C TRP A 37 -4.00 26.17 -8.94
N GLY A 38 -4.81 26.42 -7.92
CA GLY A 38 -4.64 25.91 -6.57
C GLY A 38 -5.62 24.78 -6.23
N ILE A 39 -5.19 23.85 -5.38
CA ILE A 39 -6.06 22.87 -4.72
C ILE A 39 -6.01 23.16 -3.22
N ASN A 40 -7.19 23.33 -2.60
CA ASN A 40 -7.33 23.48 -1.15
C ASN A 40 -8.13 22.32 -0.59
N THR A 41 -7.64 21.71 0.49
CA THR A 41 -8.34 20.65 1.22
C THR A 41 -8.82 21.17 2.57
N GLU A 42 -10.00 20.70 2.98
CA GLU A 42 -10.66 21.07 4.23
C GLU A 42 -11.24 19.82 4.88
N ILE A 43 -10.89 19.58 6.14
CA ILE A 43 -11.51 18.53 6.95
C ILE A 43 -12.86 19.07 7.44
N LEU A 44 -13.95 18.56 6.86
CA LEU A 44 -15.31 18.93 7.25
C LEU A 44 -15.79 18.18 8.49
N PHE A 45 -15.27 16.96 8.70
CA PHE A 45 -15.59 16.14 9.86
C PHE A 45 -14.41 15.23 10.19
N HIS A 46 -14.12 15.08 11.48
CA HIS A 46 -13.15 14.13 11.98
C HIS A 46 -13.61 13.58 13.32
N SER A 47 -13.83 12.27 13.36
CA SER A 47 -13.99 11.50 14.59
C SER A 47 -12.78 10.56 14.71
N PRO A 48 -11.90 10.77 15.70
CA PRO A 48 -10.73 9.91 15.92
C PRO A 48 -11.13 8.43 15.94
N ASP A 49 -10.35 7.60 15.25
CA ASP A 49 -10.53 6.14 15.17
C ASP A 49 -11.89 5.66 14.59
N GLU A 50 -12.69 6.55 14.02
CA GLU A 50 -13.99 6.21 13.43
C GLU A 50 -14.08 6.61 11.96
N SER A 51 -14.02 7.91 11.65
CA SER A 51 -14.24 8.40 10.29
C SER A 51 -13.79 9.84 10.07
N CYS A 52 -13.59 10.20 8.81
CA CYS A 52 -13.38 11.58 8.40
C CYS A 52 -14.13 11.91 7.11
N VAL A 53 -14.42 13.20 6.93
CA VAL A 53 -14.96 13.77 5.70
C VAL A 53 -14.05 14.91 5.29
N ILE A 54 -13.52 14.84 4.07
CA ILE A 54 -12.62 15.85 3.52
C ILE A 54 -13.21 16.38 2.21
N LYS A 55 -13.14 17.70 2.04
CA LYS A 55 -13.48 18.40 0.81
C LYS A 55 -12.20 18.94 0.17
N ALA A 56 -12.02 18.69 -1.12
CA ALA A 56 -11.05 19.36 -1.95
C ALA A 56 -11.77 20.38 -2.85
N THR A 57 -11.20 21.57 -3.00
CA THR A 57 -11.71 22.63 -3.88
C THR A 57 -10.58 23.13 -4.77
N ILE A 58 -10.86 23.33 -6.05
CA ILE A 58 -9.91 23.83 -7.04
C ILE A 58 -10.29 25.26 -7.39
N TYR A 59 -9.31 26.15 -7.30
CA TYR A 59 -9.44 27.57 -7.63
C TYR A 59 -8.50 27.92 -8.78
N ASP A 60 -8.95 28.77 -9.70
CA ASP A 60 -8.06 29.38 -10.67
C ASP A 60 -7.22 30.52 -10.07
N GLU A 61 -6.29 31.05 -10.85
CA GLU A 61 -5.38 32.13 -10.45
C GLU A 61 -6.09 33.42 -10.02
N SER A 62 -7.35 33.61 -10.45
CA SER A 62 -8.19 34.73 -10.05
C SER A 62 -8.94 34.48 -8.73
N GLY A 63 -8.81 33.29 -8.15
CA GLY A 63 -9.55 32.86 -6.96
C GLY A 63 -10.96 32.35 -7.26
N ARG A 64 -11.33 32.15 -8.52
CA ARG A 64 -12.64 31.62 -8.88
C ARG A 64 -12.67 30.10 -8.70
N LEU A 65 -13.72 29.60 -8.06
CA LEU A 65 -13.94 28.17 -7.90
C LEU A 65 -14.17 27.50 -9.27
N ARG A 66 -13.36 26.49 -9.57
CA ARG A 66 -13.42 25.72 -10.82
C ARG A 66 -13.99 24.33 -10.64
N GLY A 67 -13.72 23.72 -9.48
CA GLY A 67 -14.15 22.36 -9.19
C GLY A 67 -14.10 22.03 -7.72
N SER A 68 -14.74 20.94 -7.33
CA SER A 68 -14.70 20.44 -5.96
C SER A 68 -15.00 18.95 -5.90
N GLY A 69 -14.58 18.32 -4.81
CA GLY A 69 -14.81 16.92 -4.53
C GLY A 69 -14.89 16.69 -3.04
N ILE A 70 -15.85 15.86 -2.60
CA ILE A 70 -16.00 15.46 -1.20
C ILE A 70 -15.79 13.96 -1.08
N ALA A 71 -15.06 13.54 -0.06
CA ALA A 71 -14.88 12.14 0.28
C ALA A 71 -15.20 11.89 1.75
N ASN A 72 -15.65 10.68 2.04
CA ASN A 72 -15.81 10.15 3.37
C ASN A 72 -14.98 8.86 3.43
N ASP A 73 -14.25 8.66 4.52
CA ASP A 73 -13.57 7.39 4.78
C ASP A 73 -13.70 6.99 6.25
N ARG A 74 -13.59 5.69 6.52
CA ARG A 74 -13.70 5.10 7.85
C ARG A 74 -12.38 4.51 8.31
N PHE A 75 -12.14 4.55 9.62
CA PHE A 75 -10.90 4.03 10.21
C PHE A 75 -10.73 2.53 9.95
N ASP A 76 -11.81 1.75 10.01
CA ASP A 76 -11.78 0.30 9.74
C ASP A 76 -11.34 -0.05 8.32
N HIS A 77 -11.64 0.81 7.34
CA HIS A 77 -11.23 0.67 5.95
C HIS A 77 -9.72 0.84 5.78
N SER A 78 -9.10 1.77 6.52
CA SER A 78 -7.64 1.96 6.50
C SER A 78 -6.84 0.81 7.09
N LYS A 79 -7.43 -0.09 7.88
CA LYS A 79 -6.71 -1.28 8.41
C LYS A 79 -6.21 -2.21 7.30
N LEU A 80 -6.75 -2.08 6.08
CA LEU A 80 -6.33 -2.82 4.89
C LEU A 80 -5.24 -2.10 4.09
N HIS A 81 -4.94 -0.85 4.43
CA HIS A 81 -3.93 -0.01 3.78
C HIS A 81 -2.78 0.34 4.74
N PRO A 82 -1.57 0.52 4.22
CA PRO A 82 -0.45 1.02 5.01
C PRO A 82 -0.55 2.51 5.34
N LYS A 83 -1.48 3.24 4.71
CA LYS A 83 -1.71 4.68 4.88
C LYS A 83 -2.87 4.95 5.84
N SER A 84 -2.86 6.11 6.50
CA SER A 84 -3.94 6.52 7.39
C SER A 84 -5.25 6.75 6.63
N PHE A 85 -6.41 6.49 7.26
CA PHE A 85 -7.72 6.76 6.65
C PHE A 85 -7.89 8.24 6.25
N MET A 86 -7.22 9.17 6.94
CA MET A 86 -7.22 10.58 6.56
C MET A 86 -6.49 10.83 5.24
N GLU A 87 -5.32 10.21 5.02
CA GLU A 87 -4.60 10.31 3.75
C GLU A 87 -5.39 9.72 2.58
N LEU A 88 -6.08 8.60 2.80
CA LEU A 88 -6.95 7.97 1.80
C LEU A 88 -8.15 8.86 1.48
N CYS A 89 -8.80 9.42 2.50
CA CYS A 89 -9.91 10.34 2.34
C CYS A 89 -9.49 11.60 1.57
N GLU A 90 -8.33 12.18 1.90
CA GLU A 90 -7.82 13.37 1.22
C GLU A 90 -7.50 13.06 -0.26
N THR A 91 -6.80 11.96 -0.52
CA THR A 91 -6.50 11.50 -1.88
C THR A 91 -7.78 11.30 -2.69
N SER A 92 -8.83 10.76 -2.06
CA SER A 92 -10.14 10.55 -2.68
C SER A 92 -10.87 11.87 -2.97
N ALA A 93 -10.82 12.83 -2.05
CA ALA A 93 -11.42 14.15 -2.23
C ALA A 93 -10.75 14.89 -3.40
N ILE A 94 -9.41 14.88 -3.45
CA ILE A 94 -8.61 15.44 -4.55
C ILE A 94 -8.97 14.76 -5.87
N GLY A 95 -9.04 13.42 -5.89
CA GLY A 95 -9.41 12.67 -7.08
C GLY A 95 -10.77 13.06 -7.65
N ARG A 96 -11.77 13.31 -6.78
CA ARG A 96 -13.11 13.76 -7.19
C ARG A 96 -13.09 15.21 -7.68
N ALA A 97 -12.32 16.09 -7.04
CA ALA A 97 -12.18 17.47 -7.48
C ALA A 97 -11.50 17.59 -8.85
N LEU A 98 -10.45 16.81 -9.11
CA LEU A 98 -9.79 16.74 -10.42
C LEU A 98 -10.76 16.24 -11.51
N SER A 99 -11.56 15.21 -11.21
CA SER A 99 -12.60 14.74 -12.13
C SER A 99 -13.63 15.82 -12.46
N SER A 100 -13.97 16.68 -11.49
CA SER A 100 -14.96 17.77 -11.70
C SER A 100 -14.52 18.85 -12.68
N ILE A 101 -13.21 18.99 -12.91
CA ILE A 101 -12.64 19.93 -13.88
C ILE A 101 -12.24 19.26 -15.20
N GLY A 102 -12.64 18.01 -15.42
CA GLY A 102 -12.35 17.26 -16.65
C GLY A 102 -11.07 16.44 -16.63
N LEU A 103 -10.34 16.39 -15.50
CA LEU A 103 -9.19 15.50 -15.29
C LEU A 103 -9.67 14.19 -14.65
N ALA A 104 -10.61 13.51 -15.30
CA ALA A 104 -11.15 12.24 -14.85
C ALA A 104 -10.10 11.13 -14.96
N GLY A 105 -10.07 10.22 -13.97
CA GLY A 105 -9.18 9.06 -13.98
C GLY A 105 -9.65 7.95 -14.94
N GLY A 106 -10.89 7.98 -15.39
CA GLY A 106 -11.48 6.97 -16.27
C GLY A 106 -12.89 7.41 -16.66
N THR A 107 -13.81 6.45 -16.79
CA THR A 107 -15.23 6.76 -17.07
C THR A 107 -15.99 7.31 -15.86
N GLU A 108 -15.38 7.30 -14.68
CA GLU A 108 -16.04 7.60 -13.40
C GLU A 108 -15.23 8.58 -12.56
N TYR A 109 -15.92 9.21 -11.60
CA TYR A 109 -15.32 10.10 -10.58
C TYR A 109 -14.50 9.36 -9.51
N ALA A 110 -14.38 8.04 -9.64
CA ALA A 110 -13.81 7.18 -8.62
C ALA A 110 -12.39 7.61 -8.21
N SER A 111 -12.06 7.35 -6.96
CA SER A 111 -10.74 7.51 -6.37
C SER A 111 -9.83 6.33 -6.75
N ALA A 112 -8.52 6.51 -6.55
CA ALA A 112 -7.54 5.43 -6.72
C ALA A 112 -7.84 4.21 -5.84
N ASP A 113 -8.39 4.42 -4.65
CA ASP A 113 -8.63 3.36 -3.67
C ASP A 113 -9.89 2.53 -4.01
N GLU A 114 -10.96 3.15 -4.51
CA GLU A 114 -12.15 2.42 -5.00
C GLU A 114 -11.77 1.41 -6.11
N ILE A 115 -10.84 1.79 -6.98
CA ILE A 115 -10.29 0.91 -8.02
C ILE A 115 -9.34 -0.13 -7.44
N TYR A 116 -8.45 0.25 -6.52
CA TYR A 116 -7.53 -0.69 -5.86
C TYR A 116 -8.29 -1.84 -5.17
N PHE A 117 -9.35 -1.53 -4.42
CA PHE A 117 -10.20 -2.53 -3.80
C PHE A 117 -11.04 -3.33 -4.80
N ALA A 118 -11.54 -2.71 -5.87
CA ALA A 118 -12.22 -3.43 -6.94
C ALA A 118 -11.29 -4.47 -7.60
N LEU A 119 -10.04 -4.09 -7.88
CA LEU A 119 -9.02 -4.99 -8.39
C LEU A 119 -8.73 -6.14 -7.41
N GLN A 120 -8.54 -5.86 -6.12
CA GLN A 120 -8.33 -6.91 -5.13
C GLN A 120 -9.54 -7.86 -4.97
N LYS A 121 -10.77 -7.34 -5.04
CA LYS A 121 -12.00 -8.16 -4.99
C LYS A 121 -12.11 -9.10 -6.19
N THR A 122 -11.74 -8.65 -7.39
CA THR A 122 -11.74 -9.52 -8.59
C THR A 122 -10.75 -10.68 -8.49
N VAL A 123 -9.60 -10.49 -7.84
CA VAL A 123 -8.62 -11.58 -7.61
C VAL A 123 -9.17 -12.62 -6.61
N LYS A 124 -9.91 -12.19 -5.58
CA LYS A 124 -10.49 -13.09 -4.56
C LYS A 124 -11.71 -13.87 -5.03
N THR A 125 -12.54 -13.33 -5.93
CA THR A 125 -13.69 -14.07 -6.48
C THR A 125 -13.28 -15.13 -7.49
N TYR A 126 -12.14 -14.95 -8.18
CA TYR A 126 -11.62 -15.94 -9.12
C TYR A 126 -10.97 -17.15 -8.44
N SER A 127 -10.47 -17.01 -7.21
CA SER A 127 -9.77 -18.10 -6.50
C SER A 127 -10.70 -19.14 -5.84
N LYS A 128 -12.04 -19.03 -5.98
CA LYS A 128 -13.00 -19.96 -5.36
C LYS A 128 -13.67 -20.94 -6.33
N SER A 129 -13.29 -20.94 -7.62
CA SER A 129 -13.71 -21.99 -8.55
C SER A 129 -12.54 -22.47 -9.43
N LYS A 130 -12.08 -23.70 -9.13
CA LYS A 130 -11.23 -24.60 -9.94
C LYS A 130 -9.74 -24.21 -10.18
N SER A 131 -8.88 -25.07 -9.63
CA SER A 131 -7.54 -25.54 -10.07
C SER A 131 -6.60 -24.58 -10.79
N GLU A 132 -5.42 -24.39 -10.19
CA GLU A 132 -4.19 -23.80 -10.77
C GLU A 132 -3.91 -24.30 -12.21
N PRO A 133 -3.40 -23.39 -13.06
CA PRO A 133 -1.95 -23.24 -13.13
C PRO A 133 -1.44 -21.82 -12.82
N GLU A 134 -0.22 -21.83 -12.27
CA GLU A 134 0.83 -20.81 -12.10
C GLU A 134 0.53 -19.35 -12.57
N PRO A 135 0.64 -18.33 -11.70
CA PRO A 135 0.46 -16.95 -12.12
C PRO A 135 1.73 -16.38 -12.76
N GLU A 136 1.61 -16.05 -14.04
CA GLU A 136 2.52 -15.15 -14.76
C GLU A 136 2.69 -13.80 -14.04
N ALA A 137 3.87 -13.22 -14.24
CA ALA A 137 4.46 -12.11 -13.50
C ALA A 137 3.54 -10.88 -13.26
N LYS A 138 3.60 -10.37 -12.02
CA LYS A 138 2.96 -9.12 -11.58
C LYS A 138 3.51 -7.93 -12.38
N PRO A 139 2.69 -6.95 -12.79
CA PRO A 139 3.21 -5.72 -13.37
C PRO A 139 3.84 -4.84 -12.28
N GLU A 140 5.15 -4.65 -12.36
CA GLU A 140 5.92 -3.71 -11.53
C GLU A 140 5.47 -2.25 -11.73
N LEU A 141 5.33 -1.53 -10.61
CA LEU A 141 5.21 -0.08 -10.51
C LEU A 141 6.55 0.45 -9.98
N LYS A 142 7.31 1.15 -10.83
CA LYS A 142 8.58 1.77 -10.43
C LYS A 142 8.31 3.02 -9.58
N VAL A 143 8.81 3.02 -8.35
CA VAL A 143 8.92 4.20 -7.48
C VAL A 143 10.40 4.54 -7.37
N VAL A 144 10.70 5.84 -7.47
CA VAL A 144 12.00 6.54 -7.45
C VAL A 144 13.10 5.82 -6.65
N ASP A 145 14.29 5.75 -7.26
CA ASP A 145 15.49 4.97 -6.88
C ASP A 145 15.88 5.08 -5.40
N THR A 146 15.49 4.07 -4.64
CA THR A 146 16.29 3.51 -3.54
C THR A 146 17.03 2.32 -4.16
N PRO A 147 18.35 2.10 -3.95
CA PRO A 147 19.07 1.03 -4.64
C PRO A 147 18.31 -0.29 -4.51
N GLU A 148 17.82 -0.75 -5.65
CA GLU A 148 16.99 -1.93 -5.78
C GLU A 148 17.81 -3.13 -5.30
N ALA A 149 17.30 -3.84 -4.30
CA ALA A 149 17.92 -5.06 -3.82
C ALA A 149 18.01 -6.03 -5.01
N THR A 150 19.19 -6.61 -5.26
CA THR A 150 19.37 -7.54 -6.38
C THR A 150 18.38 -8.72 -6.24
N GLU A 151 18.06 -9.41 -7.35
CA GLU A 151 17.18 -10.60 -7.33
C GLU A 151 17.63 -11.64 -6.28
N ASP A 152 18.96 -11.77 -6.10
CA ASP A 152 19.57 -12.60 -5.07
C ASP A 152 19.28 -12.11 -3.65
N GLU A 153 19.26 -10.79 -3.42
CA GLU A 153 18.96 -10.19 -2.12
C GLU A 153 17.46 -10.29 -1.77
N GLU A 154 16.56 -10.21 -2.75
CA GLU A 154 15.13 -10.48 -2.52
C GLU A 154 14.84 -11.95 -2.21
N ALA A 155 15.47 -12.87 -2.94
CA ALA A 155 15.39 -14.30 -2.68
C ALA A 155 15.91 -14.64 -1.27
N GLU A 156 17.03 -14.02 -0.87
CA GLU A 156 17.59 -14.12 0.47
C GLU A 156 16.61 -13.60 1.53
N LYS A 157 16.08 -12.38 1.37
CA LYS A 157 15.08 -11.79 2.29
C LYS A 157 13.86 -12.72 2.45
N LYS A 158 13.36 -13.28 1.36
CA LYS A 158 12.21 -14.20 1.38
C LYS A 158 12.54 -15.52 2.08
N ALA A 159 13.71 -16.10 1.81
CA ALA A 159 14.17 -17.33 2.46
C ALA A 159 14.33 -17.14 3.97
N GLN A 160 14.94 -16.02 4.40
CA GLN A 160 15.12 -15.70 5.82
C GLN A 160 13.79 -15.44 6.53
N LYS A 161 12.85 -14.73 5.88
CA LYS A 161 11.50 -14.52 6.42
C LYS A 161 10.76 -15.84 6.65
N ILE A 162 10.87 -16.79 5.71
CA ILE A 162 10.24 -18.12 5.84
C ILE A 162 10.92 -18.92 6.97
N ALA A 163 12.25 -18.95 7.00
CA ALA A 163 13.01 -19.69 8.00
C ALA A 163 12.77 -19.16 9.42
N TRP A 164 12.88 -17.84 9.63
CA TRP A 164 12.55 -17.21 10.91
C TRP A 164 11.06 -17.39 11.26
N GLY A 165 10.14 -17.22 10.31
CA GLY A 165 8.71 -17.40 10.55
C GLY A 165 8.36 -18.80 11.10
N LYS A 166 9.01 -19.85 10.60
CA LYS A 166 8.87 -21.21 11.11
C LYS A 166 9.38 -21.34 12.55
N LEU A 167 10.57 -20.81 12.83
CA LEU A 167 11.17 -20.85 14.17
C LEU A 167 10.34 -20.05 15.18
N ASN A 168 9.94 -18.83 14.81
CA ASN A 168 9.11 -17.90 15.58
C ASN A 168 7.73 -18.50 15.90
N SER A 169 7.10 -19.17 14.93
CA SER A 169 5.83 -19.84 15.19
C SER A 169 5.99 -21.02 16.16
N ALA A 170 7.05 -21.81 15.98
CA ALA A 170 7.29 -22.98 16.82
C ALA A 170 7.69 -22.61 18.26
N ALA A 171 8.28 -21.42 18.47
CA ALA A 171 8.61 -20.87 19.79
C ALA A 171 7.39 -20.74 20.73
N LYS A 172 6.18 -20.64 20.16
CA LYS A 172 4.93 -20.59 20.93
C LYS A 172 4.65 -21.87 21.73
N THR A 173 5.14 -23.01 21.26
CA THR A 173 4.75 -24.33 21.79
C THR A 173 5.93 -25.17 22.29
N MET A 174 7.16 -24.70 22.17
CA MET A 174 8.36 -25.42 22.62
C MET A 174 8.94 -24.83 23.91
N SER A 175 9.86 -25.55 24.55
CA SER A 175 10.60 -25.06 25.71
C SER A 175 11.71 -24.07 25.31
N LYS A 176 12.14 -23.24 26.27
CA LYS A 176 13.23 -22.27 26.12
C LYS A 176 14.50 -22.91 25.59
N ASP A 177 14.91 -24.05 26.17
CA ASP A 177 16.11 -24.79 25.75
C ASP A 177 16.03 -25.30 24.31
N THR A 178 14.84 -25.76 23.90
CA THR A 178 14.62 -26.25 22.54
C THR A 178 14.67 -25.10 21.54
N PHE A 179 14.11 -23.94 21.90
CA PHE A 179 14.15 -22.74 21.09
C PHE A 179 15.59 -22.22 20.93
N LEU A 180 16.37 -22.13 22.02
CA LEU A 180 17.75 -21.66 22.00
C LEU A 180 18.66 -22.56 21.15
N LYS A 181 18.45 -23.88 21.18
CA LYS A 181 19.17 -24.82 20.28
C LYS A 181 18.85 -24.55 18.82
N LYS A 182 17.56 -24.41 18.46
CA LYS A 182 17.14 -24.12 17.09
C LYS A 182 17.57 -22.73 16.63
N TRP A 183 17.62 -21.76 17.54
CA TRP A 183 18.18 -20.43 17.29
C TRP A 183 19.67 -20.51 16.98
N ALA A 184 20.45 -21.27 17.75
CA ALA A 184 21.87 -21.48 17.47
C ALA A 184 22.11 -22.13 16.09
N ASP A 185 21.24 -23.04 15.65
CA ASP A 185 21.32 -23.64 14.31
C ASP A 185 20.91 -22.65 13.20
N TYR A 186 19.92 -21.80 13.45
CA TYR A 186 19.55 -20.71 12.53
C TYR A 186 20.72 -19.73 12.33
N LYS A 187 21.44 -19.38 13.40
CA LYS A 187 22.61 -18.48 13.33
C LYS A 187 23.77 -19.01 12.49
N LYS A 188 23.85 -20.33 12.26
CA LYS A 188 24.89 -20.92 11.39
C LYS A 188 24.60 -20.73 9.90
N THR A 189 23.34 -20.53 9.53
CA THR A 189 22.89 -20.53 8.12
C THR A 189 22.36 -19.17 7.67
N ALA A 190 21.95 -18.30 8.60
CA ALA A 190 21.46 -16.97 8.29
C ALA A 190 22.59 -15.94 8.14
N PRO A 191 22.49 -14.99 7.18
CA PRO A 191 23.40 -13.86 7.11
C PRO A 191 23.33 -12.98 8.37
N ALA A 192 24.47 -12.43 8.79
CA ALA A 192 24.63 -11.65 10.03
C ALA A 192 23.60 -10.51 10.16
N LYS A 193 23.26 -9.83 9.06
CA LYS A 193 22.28 -8.73 9.06
C LYS A 193 20.89 -9.12 9.59
N TYR A 194 20.46 -10.36 9.38
CA TYR A 194 19.17 -10.85 9.91
C TYR A 194 19.28 -11.34 11.34
N ILE A 195 20.43 -11.92 11.72
CA ILE A 195 20.70 -12.32 13.09
C ILE A 195 20.66 -11.09 14.00
N ASP A 196 21.40 -10.04 13.64
CA ASP A 196 21.47 -8.79 14.41
C ASP A 196 20.10 -8.13 14.57
N ALA A 197 19.29 -8.12 13.50
CA ALA A 197 17.94 -7.56 13.53
C ALA A 197 17.04 -8.34 14.50
N ILE A 198 17.12 -9.68 14.50
CA ILE A 198 16.32 -10.54 15.38
C ILE A 198 16.80 -10.43 16.83
N GLU A 199 18.11 -10.43 17.08
CA GLU A 199 18.67 -10.30 18.44
C GLU A 199 18.32 -8.95 19.08
N LYS A 200 18.23 -7.88 18.30
CA LYS A 200 17.82 -6.56 18.80
C LYS A 200 16.33 -6.38 19.01
N SER A 201 15.49 -7.07 18.21
CA SER A 201 14.03 -6.84 18.22
C SER A 201 13.26 -7.97 18.86
N SER A 202 13.27 -9.16 18.26
CA SER A 202 12.36 -10.25 18.63
C SER A 202 12.90 -11.15 19.73
N MET A 203 14.23 -11.23 19.90
CA MET A 203 14.85 -12.12 20.88
C MET A 203 14.55 -11.72 22.34
N PRO A 204 14.59 -10.44 22.75
CA PRO A 204 14.23 -10.03 24.11
C PRO A 204 12.80 -10.45 24.48
N ASP A 205 11.83 -10.18 23.58
CA ASP A 205 10.43 -10.54 23.78
C ASP A 205 10.24 -12.05 23.99
N TRP A 206 10.98 -12.87 23.25
CA TRP A 206 10.91 -14.33 23.40
C TRP A 206 11.51 -14.82 24.70
N LEU A 207 12.65 -14.28 25.12
CA LEU A 207 13.28 -14.65 26.39
C LEU A 207 12.35 -14.31 27.57
N GLU A 208 11.76 -13.11 27.56
CA GLU A 208 10.77 -12.71 28.56
C GLU A 208 9.53 -13.61 28.53
N ALA A 209 9.01 -13.93 27.35
CA ALA A 209 7.87 -14.83 27.20
C ALA A 209 8.16 -16.26 27.68
N PHE A 210 9.38 -16.75 27.57
CA PHE A 210 9.77 -18.04 28.13
C PHE A 210 9.90 -17.98 29.65
N ASP A 211 10.54 -16.95 30.20
CA ASP A 211 10.67 -16.76 31.64
C ASP A 211 9.31 -16.62 32.33
N ALA A 212 8.33 -16.00 31.66
CA ALA A 212 6.96 -15.88 32.13
C ALA A 212 6.18 -17.22 32.11
N ARG A 213 6.59 -18.20 31.30
CA ARG A 213 5.96 -19.53 31.21
C ARG A 213 6.53 -20.53 32.21
N GLU A 214 7.74 -20.29 32.70
CA GLU A 214 8.42 -21.14 33.69
C GLU A 214 8.10 -20.75 35.14
N LYS A 215 7.38 -19.64 35.35
CA LYS A 215 6.80 -19.22 36.64
C LYS A 215 5.39 -19.78 36.81
#